data_AF-A0A438XYG9-F1
#
_entry.id   AF-A0A438XYG9-F1
#
_cell.length_a   1.000
_cell.length_b   1.000
_cell.length_c   1.000
_cell.angle_alpha   90.00
_cell.angle_beta   90.00
_cell.angle_gamma   90.00
#
_symmetry.space_group_name_H-M   'P 1'
#
loop_
_entity.id
_entity.type
_entity.pdbx_description
1 polymer ?
#
loop_
_entity_poly.entity_id
_entity_poly.type
_entity_poly.pdbx_seq_one_letter_code
_entity_poly.pdbx_strand_id
1 'polypeptide(L)'
;MKSLLSLFLKSKLSYLYYYPYIAFVLMVATIAKIPLIQKIPVIRRFFNSRYSFQKDSLIRIQNQLDRLLTLTKPASPPIRKKTLCFIRLDIIGDYILYRNFLPLFKKYFEDYETTFIGNATIKDMATHCDSQYIDKFIFLDNAYWEKYLRIGANGSRLSNLKELLFFLPKFMRKRYEDVSNLRKESYEICINSSMFYFSTKEDAIIKHLIAENKVGVFCTHPIESSFRTDYRKRGEIRKSFYTHLFYPKEVPQFLYDSNQDFFQSFFKHFKGVDIGFVELELKLPIAFEYEKFKNILKPPYGVLNLGASDDFRVYKRFDEMIYFLNPDYQLILCGNSKKDEKLANSILKRHKNAISLVNQTGLIEYLYLLKNASFAMGNESSITHLSACLKIPYAFIVSSGLSSPRFHPYPKEIGPNIHMIYPRDFQKIISRSSNWMFKAMTMPHPPVDSVNPQDIISAIKHFAPHLLKEDVPSNTKETTYFEQV
;
A
#
# COMPACT_ATOMS: atom_id res chain seq x y z
N MET A 1 -27.40 -14.41 26.84
CA MET A 1 -28.05 -13.55 25.80
C MET A 1 -28.77 -12.31 26.35
N LYS A 2 -29.11 -12.20 27.65
CA LYS A 2 -29.80 -11.01 28.19
C LYS A 2 -28.90 -9.80 28.58
N SER A 3 -27.56 -9.91 28.56
CA SER A 3 -26.67 -8.78 28.89
C SER A 3 -26.11 -8.01 27.67
N LEU A 4 -26.09 -8.61 26.47
CA LEU A 4 -25.65 -7.93 25.24
C LEU A 4 -26.74 -7.02 24.64
N LEU A 5 -28.01 -7.38 24.82
CA LEU A 5 -29.15 -6.59 24.33
C LEU A 5 -29.35 -5.31 25.15
N SER A 6 -29.09 -5.33 26.47
CA SER A 6 -29.22 -4.14 27.32
C SER A 6 -28.08 -3.13 27.12
N LEU A 7 -26.88 -3.60 26.75
CA LEU A 7 -25.77 -2.76 26.27
C LEU A 7 -26.05 -2.12 24.90
N PHE A 8 -26.81 -2.80 24.03
CA PHE A 8 -27.22 -2.30 22.71
C PHE A 8 -28.34 -1.26 22.80
N LEU A 9 -29.28 -1.45 23.74
CA LEU A 9 -30.45 -0.57 23.97
C LEU A 9 -30.10 0.73 24.69
N LYS A 10 -28.95 0.83 25.39
CA LYS A 10 -28.51 2.05 26.08
C LYS A 10 -27.94 3.14 25.16
N SER A 11 -27.68 2.88 23.87
CA SER A 11 -27.27 3.92 22.93
C SER A 11 -28.49 4.53 22.23
N LYS A 12 -28.69 5.85 22.34
CA LYS A 12 -29.79 6.62 21.71
C LYS A 12 -29.82 6.59 20.16
N LEU A 13 -29.08 5.69 19.51
CA LEU A 13 -28.96 5.53 18.06
C LEU A 13 -29.41 4.14 17.55
N SER A 14 -29.80 3.21 18.44
CA SER A 14 -30.01 1.79 18.13
C SER A 14 -31.09 1.48 17.07
N TYR A 15 -32.12 2.32 16.92
CA TYR A 15 -33.20 2.10 15.95
C TYR A 15 -32.79 2.33 14.48
N LEU A 16 -31.87 3.25 14.21
CA LEU A 16 -31.36 3.52 12.84
C LEU A 16 -30.50 2.38 12.29
N TYR A 17 -29.93 1.55 13.17
CA TYR A 17 -29.14 0.38 12.79
C TYR A 17 -29.97 -0.89 12.59
N TYR A 18 -31.18 -0.93 13.14
CA TYR A 18 -31.98 -2.15 13.22
C TYR A 18 -32.61 -2.54 11.87
N TYR A 19 -33.19 -1.60 11.15
CA TYR A 19 -33.80 -1.83 9.82
C TYR A 19 -32.80 -2.28 8.74
N PRO A 20 -31.64 -1.61 8.59
CA PRO A 20 -30.61 -2.00 7.62
C PRO A 20 -29.96 -3.33 7.98
N TYR A 21 -29.79 -3.60 9.28
CA TYR A 21 -29.27 -4.87 9.77
C TYR A 21 -30.27 -6.02 9.57
N ILE A 22 -31.56 -5.81 9.79
CA ILE A 22 -32.59 -6.81 9.48
C ILE A 22 -32.68 -7.05 7.98
N ALA A 23 -32.68 -6.01 7.16
CA ALA A 23 -32.63 -6.15 5.70
C ALA A 23 -31.37 -6.93 5.27
N PHE A 24 -30.22 -6.64 5.90
CA PHE A 24 -28.97 -7.37 5.69
C PHE A 24 -29.06 -8.85 6.10
N VAL A 25 -29.59 -9.16 7.29
CA VAL A 25 -29.76 -10.52 7.78
C VAL A 25 -30.75 -11.30 6.91
N LEU A 26 -31.86 -10.69 6.49
CA LEU A 26 -32.84 -11.29 5.58
C LEU A 26 -32.23 -11.55 4.20
N MET A 27 -31.41 -10.64 3.69
CA MET A 27 -30.72 -10.77 2.40
C MET A 27 -29.62 -11.84 2.44
N VAL A 28 -28.80 -11.86 3.49
CA VAL A 28 -27.80 -12.91 3.72
C VAL A 28 -28.48 -14.28 3.88
N ALA A 29 -29.63 -14.34 4.57
CA ALA A 29 -30.44 -15.55 4.66
C ALA A 29 -30.98 -16.00 3.29
N THR A 30 -31.34 -15.08 2.39
CA THR A 30 -31.76 -15.42 1.02
C THR A 30 -30.59 -15.90 0.17
N ILE A 31 -29.42 -15.26 0.25
CA ILE A 31 -28.18 -15.68 -0.44
C ILE A 31 -27.69 -17.05 0.08
N ALA A 32 -27.79 -17.28 1.38
CA ALA A 32 -27.40 -18.54 2.02
C ALA A 32 -28.35 -19.70 1.69
N LYS A 33 -29.64 -19.44 1.45
CA LYS A 33 -30.69 -20.46 1.19
C LYS A 33 -30.82 -20.96 -0.27
N ILE A 34 -29.91 -20.63 -1.18
CA ILE A 34 -29.97 -21.17 -2.56
C ILE A 34 -29.07 -22.42 -2.72
N PRO A 35 -29.60 -23.62 -2.43
CA PRO A 35 -29.21 -24.85 -3.13
C PRO A 35 -30.20 -25.26 -4.23
N LEU A 36 -31.49 -24.92 -4.11
CA LEU A 36 -32.55 -25.50 -4.96
C LEU A 36 -32.59 -24.95 -6.40
N ILE A 37 -32.18 -23.70 -6.61
CA ILE A 37 -32.36 -22.99 -7.90
C ILE A 37 -31.24 -23.34 -8.92
N GLN A 38 -30.15 -23.98 -8.48
CA GLN A 38 -29.04 -24.38 -9.37
C GLN A 38 -29.35 -25.56 -10.30
N LYS A 39 -30.51 -26.21 -10.15
CA LYS A 39 -30.95 -27.29 -11.04
C LYS A 39 -31.54 -26.79 -12.37
N ILE A 40 -31.75 -25.48 -12.52
CA ILE A 40 -32.28 -24.88 -13.76
C ILE A 40 -31.11 -24.50 -14.68
N PRO A 41 -30.95 -25.12 -15.87
CA PRO A 41 -29.78 -24.95 -16.74
C PRO A 41 -29.54 -23.50 -17.19
N VAL A 42 -30.61 -22.75 -17.43
CA VAL A 42 -30.55 -21.31 -17.81
C VAL A 42 -29.94 -20.47 -16.69
N ILE A 43 -30.23 -20.82 -15.44
CA ILE A 43 -29.75 -20.11 -14.26
C ILE A 43 -28.31 -20.52 -13.92
N ARG A 44 -27.90 -21.75 -14.24
CA ARG A 44 -26.50 -22.21 -14.15
C ARG A 44 -25.56 -21.37 -15.03
N ARG A 45 -26.02 -20.92 -16.20
CA ARG A 45 -25.26 -20.02 -17.10
C ARG A 45 -25.14 -18.60 -16.52
N PHE A 46 -26.14 -18.14 -15.76
CA PHE A 46 -26.08 -16.90 -14.97
C PHE A 46 -25.12 -17.02 -13.77
N PHE A 47 -25.02 -18.18 -13.12
CA PHE A 47 -24.22 -18.39 -11.91
C PHE A 47 -22.74 -18.71 -12.13
N ASN A 48 -22.26 -18.89 -13.37
CA ASN A 48 -20.82 -18.80 -13.65
C ASN A 48 -20.24 -17.39 -13.40
N SER A 49 -21.10 -16.41 -13.06
CA SER A 49 -20.75 -15.08 -12.56
C SER A 49 -20.77 -14.96 -11.02
N ARG A 50 -20.68 -16.06 -10.25
CA ARG A 50 -20.81 -16.12 -8.77
C ARG A 50 -20.07 -15.04 -7.97
N TYR A 51 -18.91 -14.57 -8.45
CA TYR A 51 -18.15 -13.47 -7.83
C TYR A 51 -18.84 -12.11 -7.95
N SER A 52 -19.54 -11.85 -9.07
CA SER A 52 -20.24 -10.60 -9.34
C SER A 52 -21.46 -10.40 -8.44
N PHE A 53 -22.26 -11.45 -8.21
CA PHE A 53 -23.51 -11.35 -7.45
C PHE A 53 -23.30 -11.03 -5.96
N GLN A 54 -22.29 -11.63 -5.32
CA GLN A 54 -21.92 -11.31 -3.94
C GLN A 54 -21.38 -9.89 -3.81
N LYS A 55 -20.54 -9.46 -4.78
CA LYS A 55 -19.98 -8.11 -4.86
C LYS A 55 -21.07 -7.05 -5.05
N ASP A 56 -22.06 -7.30 -5.92
CA ASP A 56 -23.19 -6.40 -6.18
C ASP A 56 -24.11 -6.26 -4.97
N SER A 57 -24.33 -7.35 -4.23
CA SER A 57 -25.11 -7.32 -2.99
C SER A 57 -24.41 -6.47 -1.92
N LEU A 58 -23.09 -6.65 -1.74
CA LEU A 58 -22.28 -5.83 -0.83
C LEU A 58 -22.29 -4.34 -1.20
N ILE A 59 -22.31 -4.02 -2.50
CA ILE A 59 -22.41 -2.63 -2.99
C ILE A 59 -23.79 -2.05 -2.70
N ARG A 60 -24.87 -2.80 -2.91
CA ARG A 60 -26.22 -2.32 -2.58
C ARG A 60 -26.34 -2.05 -1.09
N ILE A 61 -25.80 -2.92 -0.24
CA ILE A 61 -25.70 -2.71 1.22
C ILE A 61 -24.94 -1.41 1.50
N GLN A 62 -23.75 -1.24 0.91
CA GLN A 62 -22.94 -0.03 1.10
C GLN A 62 -23.68 1.22 0.66
N ASN A 63 -24.34 1.21 -0.50
CA ASN A 63 -25.11 2.35 -1.01
C ASN A 63 -26.29 2.70 -0.09
N GLN A 64 -26.99 1.72 0.47
CA GLN A 64 -28.07 1.97 1.43
C GLN A 64 -27.52 2.53 2.75
N LEU A 65 -26.36 2.06 3.21
CA LEU A 65 -25.72 2.58 4.42
C LEU A 65 -25.17 3.99 4.23
N ASP A 66 -24.61 4.27 3.05
CA ASP A 66 -24.27 5.63 2.65
C ASP A 66 -25.51 6.53 2.64
N ARG A 67 -26.65 6.04 2.14
CA ARG A 67 -27.92 6.78 2.20
C ARG A 67 -28.34 7.06 3.64
N LEU A 68 -28.24 6.09 4.55
CA LEU A 68 -28.59 6.27 5.97
C LEU A 68 -27.66 7.24 6.71
N LEU A 69 -26.36 7.18 6.41
CA LEU A 69 -25.37 8.18 6.83
C LEU A 69 -25.74 9.59 6.33
N THR A 70 -26.28 9.69 5.12
CA THR A 70 -26.78 10.96 4.57
C THR A 70 -28.18 11.36 5.04
N LEU A 71 -28.95 10.47 5.67
CA LEU A 71 -30.28 10.78 6.23
C LEU A 71 -30.19 11.31 7.66
N THR A 72 -29.16 10.90 8.40
CA THR A 72 -28.90 11.35 9.78
C THR A 72 -28.20 12.72 9.83
N LYS A 73 -28.35 13.59 8.82
CA LYS A 73 -27.59 14.85 8.69
C LYS A 73 -27.70 15.71 9.97
N PRO A 74 -26.63 15.88 10.75
CA PRO A 74 -26.48 17.14 11.46
C PRO A 74 -26.37 18.26 10.41
N ALA A 75 -26.81 19.47 10.74
CA ALA A 75 -26.57 20.63 9.89
C ALA A 75 -25.09 20.66 9.51
N SER A 76 -24.81 20.75 8.21
CA SER A 76 -23.42 20.75 7.75
C SER A 76 -22.75 22.02 8.27
N PRO A 77 -21.56 21.93 8.90
CA PRO A 77 -20.84 23.13 9.29
C PRO A 77 -20.62 24.02 8.05
N PRO A 78 -20.63 25.35 8.23
CA PRO A 78 -20.29 26.26 7.15
C PRO A 78 -18.87 25.94 6.65
N ILE A 79 -18.59 26.18 5.36
CA ILE A 79 -17.26 25.95 4.80
C ILE A 79 -16.23 26.83 5.51
N ARG A 80 -15.20 26.22 6.09
CA ARG A 80 -14.06 26.93 6.67
C ARG A 80 -13.09 27.33 5.56
N LYS A 81 -12.98 28.62 5.29
CA LYS A 81 -11.98 29.16 4.35
C LYS A 81 -10.57 28.97 4.90
N LYS A 82 -9.57 28.94 4.01
CA LYS A 82 -8.15 28.71 4.31
C LYS A 82 -7.91 27.41 5.07
N THR A 83 -8.58 26.34 4.63
CA THR A 83 -8.37 25.00 5.19
C THR A 83 -8.19 23.98 4.07
N LEU A 84 -7.24 23.08 4.26
CA LEU A 84 -6.87 22.07 3.28
C LEU A 84 -6.83 20.69 3.95
N CYS A 85 -7.48 19.71 3.33
CA CYS A 85 -7.50 18.34 3.80
C CYS A 85 -6.85 17.41 2.77
N PHE A 86 -5.91 16.58 3.20
CA PHE A 86 -5.42 15.45 2.41
C PHE A 86 -6.08 14.14 2.88
N ILE A 87 -6.40 13.24 1.96
CA ILE A 87 -6.78 11.87 2.30
C ILE A 87 -5.86 10.86 1.63
N ARG A 88 -5.21 10.03 2.45
CA ARG A 88 -4.23 9.02 2.04
C ARG A 88 -4.33 7.79 2.95
N LEU A 89 -5.20 6.85 2.59
CA LEU A 89 -5.43 5.62 3.37
C LEU A 89 -4.59 4.43 2.89
N ASP A 90 -3.65 4.71 2.01
CA ASP A 90 -2.64 3.80 1.52
C ASP A 90 -1.62 3.40 2.61
N ILE A 91 -0.67 2.55 2.23
CA ILE A 91 0.36 2.01 3.12
C ILE A 91 1.69 2.75 2.90
N ILE A 92 2.73 2.32 3.61
CA ILE A 92 4.03 3.00 3.67
C ILE A 92 4.62 3.30 2.27
N GLY A 93 4.56 2.36 1.33
CA GLY A 93 5.15 2.53 -0.01
C GLY A 93 4.52 3.68 -0.80
N ASP A 94 3.19 3.67 -0.94
CA ASP A 94 2.43 4.74 -1.60
C ASP A 94 2.63 6.10 -0.90
N TYR A 95 2.69 6.11 0.44
CA TYR A 95 2.89 7.33 1.23
C TYR A 95 4.27 7.96 0.95
N ILE A 96 5.32 7.15 0.89
CA ILE A 96 6.69 7.60 0.53
C ILE A 96 6.70 8.25 -0.85
N LEU A 97 5.99 7.66 -1.82
CA LEU A 97 5.93 8.17 -3.20
C LEU A 97 5.09 9.44 -3.36
N TYR A 98 4.61 10.02 -2.26
CA TYR A 98 3.72 11.17 -2.24
C TYR A 98 4.18 12.27 -1.29
N ARG A 99 4.75 11.93 -0.13
CA ARG A 99 4.98 12.91 0.93
C ARG A 99 5.89 14.07 0.54
N ASN A 100 6.75 13.89 -0.47
CA ASN A 100 7.63 14.94 -1.00
C ASN A 100 6.91 16.15 -1.58
N PHE A 101 5.61 16.05 -1.86
CA PHE A 101 4.79 17.17 -2.30
C PHE A 101 4.20 17.99 -1.14
N LEU A 102 4.18 17.46 0.10
CA LEU A 102 3.65 18.18 1.28
C LEU A 102 4.35 19.53 1.56
N PRO A 103 5.69 19.66 1.44
CA PRO A 103 6.37 20.95 1.67
C PRO A 103 5.89 22.08 0.76
N LEU A 104 5.45 21.76 -0.47
CA LEU A 104 4.94 22.76 -1.40
C LEU A 104 3.67 23.45 -0.89
N PHE A 105 2.89 22.77 -0.05
CA PHE A 105 1.68 23.35 0.54
C PHE A 105 2.02 24.39 1.61
N LYS A 106 3.05 24.17 2.43
CA LYS A 106 3.53 25.23 3.33
C LYS A 106 4.06 26.45 2.56
N LYS A 107 4.64 26.24 1.36
CA LYS A 107 5.13 27.34 0.52
C LYS A 107 4.00 28.15 -0.16
N TYR A 108 3.02 27.49 -0.77
CA TYR A 108 2.01 28.17 -1.60
C TYR A 108 0.64 28.34 -0.93
N PHE A 109 0.42 27.69 0.21
CA PHE A 109 -0.77 27.76 1.04
C PHE A 109 -0.38 28.05 2.51
N GLU A 110 0.57 28.97 2.72
CA GLU A 110 1.13 29.30 4.04
C GLU A 110 0.06 29.69 5.07
N ASP A 111 -0.99 30.38 4.63
CA ASP A 111 -2.10 30.83 5.46
C ASP A 111 -3.22 29.80 5.63
N TYR A 112 -3.07 28.59 5.09
CA TYR A 112 -4.05 27.50 5.22
C TYR A 112 -3.70 26.58 6.40
N GLU A 113 -4.72 26.23 7.17
CA GLU A 113 -4.63 25.10 8.11
C GLU A 113 -4.69 23.79 7.32
N THR A 114 -3.75 22.89 7.57
CA THR A 114 -3.59 21.62 6.87
C THR A 114 -3.95 20.43 7.76
N THR A 115 -4.92 19.64 7.30
CA THR A 115 -5.33 18.38 7.95
C THR A 115 -4.93 17.19 7.07
N PHE A 116 -4.26 16.21 7.64
CA PHE A 116 -3.93 14.95 6.97
C PHE A 116 -4.77 13.79 7.53
N ILE A 117 -5.63 13.20 6.71
CA ILE A 117 -6.40 12.00 7.02
C ILE A 117 -5.64 10.79 6.48
N GLY A 118 -4.95 10.07 7.38
CA GLY A 118 -4.03 8.99 7.06
C GLY A 118 -4.50 7.61 7.50
N ASN A 119 -3.85 6.57 6.98
CA ASN A 119 -3.92 5.23 7.55
C ASN A 119 -3.12 5.15 8.87
N ALA A 120 -3.68 4.52 9.91
CA ALA A 120 -2.97 4.33 11.17
C ALA A 120 -1.62 3.61 11.04
N THR A 121 -1.42 2.78 10.00
CA THR A 121 -0.14 2.10 9.77
C THR A 121 1.02 3.04 9.42
N ILE A 122 0.73 4.25 8.92
CA ILE A 122 1.75 5.25 8.60
C ILE A 122 1.86 6.34 9.66
N LYS A 123 1.11 6.22 10.77
CA LYS A 123 0.99 7.25 11.81
C LYS A 123 2.36 7.72 12.29
N ASP A 124 3.16 6.80 12.81
CA ASP A 124 4.42 7.15 13.46
C ASP A 124 5.35 7.86 12.46
N MET A 125 5.45 7.34 11.23
CA MET A 125 6.27 7.94 10.17
C MET A 125 5.76 9.33 9.77
N ALA A 126 4.46 9.50 9.57
CA ALA A 126 3.88 10.77 9.15
C ALA A 126 4.03 11.84 10.22
N THR A 127 3.78 11.51 11.49
CA THR A 127 3.97 12.46 12.59
C THR A 127 5.45 12.77 12.81
N HIS A 128 6.34 11.79 12.65
CA HIS A 128 7.78 12.00 12.85
C HIS A 128 8.41 12.85 11.74
N CYS A 129 8.03 12.61 10.48
CA CYS A 129 8.70 13.23 9.34
C CYS A 129 8.03 14.52 8.84
N ASP A 130 6.71 14.66 9.06
CA ASP A 130 5.90 15.64 8.32
C ASP A 130 5.07 16.58 9.21
N SER A 131 5.23 16.55 10.53
CA SER A 131 4.54 17.49 11.44
C SER A 131 4.91 18.95 11.23
N GLN A 132 6.05 19.25 10.58
CA GLN A 132 6.40 20.60 10.15
C GLN A 132 5.54 21.10 8.97
N TYR A 133 4.91 20.19 8.22
CA TYR A 133 4.11 20.50 7.03
C TYR A 133 2.60 20.32 7.25
N ILE A 134 2.20 19.65 8.34
CA ILE A 134 0.81 19.31 8.63
C ILE A 134 0.44 19.80 10.02
N ASP A 135 -0.62 20.60 10.11
CA ASP A 135 -1.08 21.17 11.38
C ASP A 135 -1.89 20.17 12.21
N LYS A 136 -2.63 19.28 11.53
CA LYS A 136 -3.52 18.32 12.18
C LYS A 136 -3.49 16.96 11.51
N PHE A 137 -3.38 15.90 12.30
CA PHE A 137 -3.47 14.53 11.81
C PHE A 137 -4.73 13.82 12.31
N ILE A 138 -5.37 13.05 11.43
CA ILE A 138 -6.47 12.15 11.74
C ILE A 138 -6.13 10.78 11.16
N PHE A 139 -5.97 9.77 12.01
CA PHE A 139 -5.62 8.42 11.55
C PHE A 139 -6.81 7.47 11.63
N LEU A 140 -7.09 6.79 10.52
CA LEU A 140 -8.15 5.78 10.43
C LEU A 140 -7.55 4.37 10.47
N ASP A 141 -8.21 3.48 11.20
CA ASP A 141 -7.84 2.07 11.23
C ASP A 141 -8.32 1.37 9.97
N ASN A 142 -7.38 1.03 9.10
CA ASN A 142 -7.65 0.40 7.81
C ASN A 142 -7.83 -1.11 7.91
N ALA A 143 -7.58 -1.75 9.07
CA ALA A 143 -7.70 -3.20 9.24
C ALA A 143 -9.12 -3.68 8.91
N TYR A 144 -10.14 -2.89 9.27
CA TYR A 144 -11.52 -3.20 8.95
C TYR A 144 -11.82 -3.06 7.45
N TRP A 145 -11.25 -2.07 6.78
CA TRP A 145 -11.44 -1.86 5.35
C TRP A 145 -10.71 -2.93 4.52
N GLU A 146 -9.48 -3.29 4.90
CA GLU A 146 -8.72 -4.40 4.29
C GLU A 146 -9.47 -5.73 4.41
N LYS A 147 -9.94 -6.05 5.61
CA LYS A 147 -10.70 -7.29 5.81
C LYS A 147 -12.02 -7.27 5.05
N TYR A 148 -12.71 -6.14 4.95
CA TYR A 148 -13.93 -6.00 4.15
C TYR A 148 -13.70 -6.33 2.67
N LEU A 149 -12.61 -5.82 2.07
CA LEU A 149 -12.27 -6.09 0.67
C LEU A 149 -11.91 -7.57 0.41
N ARG A 150 -11.54 -8.31 1.46
CA ARG A 150 -11.17 -9.74 1.38
C ARG A 150 -12.34 -10.69 1.64
N ILE A 151 -13.51 -10.21 2.07
CA ILE A 151 -14.68 -11.06 2.33
C ILE A 151 -15.06 -11.80 1.04
N GLY A 152 -15.07 -13.13 1.11
CA GLY A 152 -15.43 -13.99 -0.03
C GLY A 152 -14.33 -14.17 -1.08
N ALA A 153 -13.16 -13.56 -0.91
CA ALA A 153 -12.02 -13.75 -1.81
C ALA A 153 -11.41 -15.15 -1.64
N ASN A 154 -11.32 -15.66 -0.40
CA ASN A 154 -10.79 -16.98 -0.07
C ASN A 154 -11.48 -17.55 1.17
N GLY A 155 -12.31 -18.59 1.01
CA GLY A 155 -12.96 -19.21 2.16
C GLY A 155 -14.10 -20.18 1.80
N SER A 156 -14.43 -21.05 2.73
CA SER A 156 -15.63 -21.89 2.64
C SER A 156 -16.90 -21.04 2.72
N ARG A 157 -18.04 -21.57 2.25
CA ARG A 157 -19.35 -20.89 2.37
C ARG A 157 -19.67 -20.51 3.82
N LEU A 158 -19.24 -21.33 4.78
CA LEU A 158 -19.45 -21.11 6.20
C LEU A 158 -18.58 -19.99 6.76
N SER A 159 -17.31 -19.86 6.33
CA SER A 159 -16.44 -18.75 6.74
C SER A 159 -16.95 -17.42 6.18
N ASN A 160 -17.36 -17.39 4.91
CA ASN A 160 -17.91 -16.18 4.28
C ASN A 160 -19.20 -15.73 4.98
N LEU A 161 -20.07 -16.68 5.35
CA LEU A 161 -21.28 -16.38 6.12
C LEU A 161 -20.96 -15.84 7.52
N LYS A 162 -19.97 -16.41 8.22
CA LYS A 162 -19.50 -15.90 9.51
C LYS A 162 -18.93 -14.49 9.38
N GLU A 163 -18.13 -14.22 8.35
CA GLU A 163 -17.59 -12.88 8.10
C GLU A 163 -18.70 -11.86 7.82
N LEU A 164 -19.67 -12.20 6.97
CA LEU A 164 -20.82 -11.35 6.71
C LEU A 164 -21.62 -11.06 7.98
N LEU A 165 -21.93 -12.08 8.78
CA LEU A 165 -22.78 -11.90 9.97
C LEU A 165 -22.07 -11.19 11.14
N PHE A 166 -20.78 -11.46 11.37
CA PHE A 166 -20.08 -10.96 12.56
C PHE A 166 -19.15 -9.79 12.29
N PHE A 167 -18.51 -9.75 11.12
CA PHE A 167 -17.55 -8.71 10.81
C PHE A 167 -18.20 -7.50 10.14
N LEU A 168 -19.16 -7.71 9.23
CA LEU A 168 -19.78 -6.59 8.52
C LEU A 168 -20.43 -5.56 9.47
N PRO A 169 -21.20 -5.94 10.51
CA PRO A 169 -21.77 -4.96 11.43
C PRO A 169 -20.70 -4.14 12.18
N LYS A 170 -19.57 -4.77 12.52
CA LYS A 170 -18.43 -4.08 13.15
C LYS A 170 -17.78 -3.09 12.20
N PHE A 171 -17.53 -3.50 10.95
CA PHE A 171 -17.04 -2.62 9.90
C PHE A 171 -17.99 -1.44 9.68
N MET A 172 -19.30 -1.69 9.60
CA MET A 172 -20.29 -0.65 9.38
C MET A 172 -20.35 0.37 10.52
N ARG A 173 -20.32 -0.11 11.77
CA ARG A 173 -20.25 0.75 12.95
C ARG A 173 -18.98 1.60 12.93
N LYS A 174 -17.81 0.98 12.71
CA LYS A 174 -16.53 1.68 12.65
C LYS A 174 -16.52 2.75 11.55
N ARG A 175 -16.97 2.41 10.34
CA ARG A 175 -17.11 3.35 9.23
C ARG A 175 -18.06 4.50 9.58
N TYR A 176 -19.19 4.21 10.22
CA TYR A 176 -20.12 5.26 10.64
C TYR A 176 -19.46 6.21 11.64
N GLU A 177 -18.79 5.68 12.66
CA GLU A 177 -18.07 6.46 13.66
C GLU A 177 -17.00 7.34 13.01
N ASP A 178 -16.19 6.77 12.11
CA ASP A 178 -15.14 7.50 11.38
C ASP A 178 -15.73 8.62 10.53
N VAL A 179 -16.71 8.32 9.67
CA VAL A 179 -17.35 9.31 8.79
C VAL A 179 -18.10 10.38 9.60
N SER A 180 -18.80 10.00 10.67
CA SER A 180 -19.52 10.94 11.53
C SER A 180 -18.56 11.92 12.21
N ASN A 181 -17.41 11.44 12.67
CA ASN A 181 -16.37 12.29 13.23
C ASN A 181 -15.77 13.23 12.17
N LEU A 182 -15.44 12.71 10.99
CA LEU A 182 -14.88 13.51 9.89
C LEU A 182 -15.85 14.61 9.39
N ARG A 183 -17.17 14.37 9.47
CA ARG A 183 -18.21 15.34 9.08
C ARG A 183 -18.44 16.48 10.07
N LYS A 184 -17.78 16.47 11.23
CA LYS A 184 -17.81 17.59 12.19
C LYS A 184 -17.02 18.80 11.67
N GLU A 185 -16.19 18.59 10.66
CA GLU A 185 -15.35 19.61 10.05
C GLU A 185 -15.69 19.80 8.58
N SER A 186 -15.39 20.98 8.07
CA SER A 186 -15.50 21.34 6.67
C SER A 186 -14.18 21.93 6.18
N TYR A 187 -13.94 21.81 4.88
CA TYR A 187 -12.71 22.27 4.26
C TYR A 187 -12.97 23.15 3.03
N GLU A 188 -12.05 24.07 2.75
CA GLU A 188 -12.08 24.78 1.47
C GLU A 188 -11.62 23.85 0.34
N ILE A 189 -10.53 23.11 0.56
CA ILE A 189 -9.96 22.17 -0.42
C ILE A 189 -9.75 20.80 0.25
N CYS A 190 -10.21 19.74 -0.39
CA CYS A 190 -9.96 18.36 0.02
C CYS A 190 -9.36 17.56 -1.14
N ILE A 191 -8.19 16.96 -0.93
CA ILE A 191 -7.33 16.38 -1.97
C ILE A 191 -7.23 14.86 -1.77
N ASN A 192 -7.60 14.11 -2.80
CA ASN A 192 -7.29 12.69 -2.92
C ASN A 192 -6.42 12.45 -4.18
N SER A 193 -5.12 12.25 -3.99
CA SER A 193 -4.20 11.94 -5.09
C SER A 193 -4.00 10.43 -5.33
N SER A 194 -4.77 9.57 -4.64
CA SER A 194 -4.67 8.12 -4.82
C SER A 194 -5.18 7.72 -6.20
N MET A 195 -4.29 7.17 -7.03
CA MET A 195 -4.62 6.83 -8.41
C MET A 195 -5.65 5.70 -8.53
N PHE A 196 -6.64 5.94 -9.39
CA PHE A 196 -7.76 5.04 -9.64
C PHE A 196 -7.36 3.86 -10.53
N TYR A 197 -6.74 2.84 -9.96
CA TYR A 197 -6.81 1.51 -10.56
C TYR A 197 -7.85 0.64 -9.84
N PHE A 198 -7.85 0.64 -8.51
CA PHE A 198 -8.65 -0.33 -7.73
C PHE A 198 -9.19 0.20 -6.38
N SER A 199 -8.59 1.23 -5.77
CA SER A 199 -9.02 1.65 -4.42
C SER A 199 -10.38 2.33 -4.46
N THR A 200 -11.23 1.97 -3.51
CA THR A 200 -12.58 2.53 -3.29
C THR A 200 -12.71 3.20 -1.93
N LYS A 201 -11.64 3.17 -1.11
CA LYS A 201 -11.71 3.53 0.31
C LYS A 201 -11.70 5.04 0.51
N GLU A 202 -10.78 5.73 -0.14
CA GLU A 202 -10.67 7.18 -0.10
C GLU A 202 -11.93 7.82 -0.71
N ASP A 203 -12.39 7.32 -1.86
CA ASP A 203 -13.64 7.76 -2.51
C ASP A 203 -14.85 7.63 -1.60
N ALA A 204 -14.92 6.52 -0.86
CA ALA A 204 -15.99 6.23 0.08
C ALA A 204 -16.02 7.22 1.25
N ILE A 205 -14.92 7.93 1.53
CA ILE A 205 -14.84 8.99 2.54
C ILE A 205 -15.01 10.36 1.89
N ILE A 206 -14.35 10.64 0.75
CA ILE A 206 -14.49 11.87 -0.03
C ILE A 206 -15.96 12.19 -0.31
N LYS A 207 -16.75 11.17 -0.66
CA LYS A 207 -18.20 11.29 -0.86
C LYS A 207 -18.89 11.99 0.32
N HIS A 208 -18.47 11.70 1.55
CA HIS A 208 -19.11 12.16 2.79
C HIS A 208 -18.41 13.35 3.45
N LEU A 209 -17.16 13.63 3.10
CA LEU A 209 -16.47 14.83 3.57
C LEU A 209 -17.17 16.09 3.07
N ILE A 210 -17.12 17.15 3.87
CA ILE A 210 -17.72 18.44 3.54
C ILE A 210 -16.59 19.35 3.07
N ALA A 211 -16.55 19.64 1.78
CA ALA A 211 -15.57 20.55 1.21
C ALA A 211 -16.14 21.27 -0.01
N GLU A 212 -15.70 22.51 -0.23
CA GLU A 212 -16.04 23.29 -1.42
C GLU A 212 -15.36 22.73 -2.66
N ASN A 213 -14.06 22.50 -2.59
CA ASN A 213 -13.26 21.92 -3.66
C ASN A 213 -12.80 20.52 -3.28
N LYS A 214 -13.50 19.50 -3.77
CA LYS A 214 -13.04 18.10 -3.74
C LYS A 214 -12.24 17.80 -4.99
N VAL A 215 -10.95 17.54 -4.81
CA VAL A 215 -9.97 17.40 -5.87
C VAL A 215 -9.47 15.96 -5.91
N GLY A 216 -9.56 15.35 -7.09
CA GLY A 216 -9.14 13.98 -7.31
C GLY A 216 -8.29 13.84 -8.56
N VAL A 217 -7.67 12.68 -8.72
CA VAL A 217 -7.05 12.24 -9.98
C VAL A 217 -7.97 11.25 -10.68
N PHE A 218 -7.99 11.18 -12.00
CA PHE A 218 -8.74 10.14 -12.72
C PHE A 218 -7.91 9.56 -13.87
N CYS A 219 -7.90 8.24 -13.97
CA CYS A 219 -7.36 7.52 -15.12
C CYS A 219 -8.19 6.28 -15.41
N THR A 220 -8.30 5.91 -16.68
CA THR A 220 -8.85 4.62 -17.08
C THR A 220 -7.75 3.56 -17.00
N HIS A 221 -8.08 2.34 -16.57
CA HIS A 221 -7.11 1.26 -16.61
C HIS A 221 -6.72 0.99 -18.08
N PRO A 222 -5.42 0.96 -18.43
CA PRO A 222 -4.94 0.85 -19.81
C PRO A 222 -5.20 -0.51 -20.48
N ILE A 223 -5.80 -1.48 -19.79
CA ILE A 223 -6.08 -2.81 -20.35
C ILE A 223 -7.56 -3.08 -20.20
N GLU A 224 -8.18 -3.49 -21.30
CA GLU A 224 -9.58 -3.90 -21.34
C GLU A 224 -9.74 -5.35 -20.87
N SER A 225 -10.66 -5.59 -19.94
CA SER A 225 -11.13 -6.94 -19.60
C SER A 225 -12.55 -6.88 -19.03
N SER A 226 -13.28 -7.99 -19.08
CA SER A 226 -14.65 -8.09 -18.56
C SER A 226 -14.75 -7.73 -17.07
N PHE A 227 -13.76 -8.13 -16.26
CA PHE A 227 -13.63 -7.70 -14.86
C PHE A 227 -13.42 -6.19 -14.71
N ARG A 228 -12.85 -5.52 -15.73
CA ARG A 228 -12.51 -4.09 -15.74
C ARG A 228 -13.63 -3.19 -16.26
N THR A 229 -14.62 -3.74 -16.97
CA THR A 229 -15.85 -3.01 -17.33
C THR A 229 -16.66 -2.60 -16.09
N ASP A 230 -16.74 -3.45 -15.06
CA ASP A 230 -17.36 -3.13 -13.77
C ASP A 230 -16.62 -1.99 -13.05
N TYR A 231 -15.28 -2.01 -13.05
CA TYR A 231 -14.48 -0.93 -12.49
C TYR A 231 -14.69 0.41 -13.22
N ARG A 232 -14.85 0.40 -14.55
CA ARG A 232 -15.20 1.60 -15.33
C ARG A 232 -16.55 2.18 -14.90
N LYS A 233 -17.61 1.35 -14.84
CA LYS A 233 -18.94 1.79 -14.39
C LYS A 233 -18.90 2.40 -12.98
N ARG A 234 -18.12 1.80 -12.07
CA ARG A 234 -17.89 2.38 -10.73
C ARG A 234 -17.08 3.66 -10.78
N GLY A 235 -16.11 3.76 -11.68
CA GLY A 235 -15.33 4.96 -11.92
C GLY A 235 -16.22 6.15 -12.24
N GLU A 236 -17.19 5.98 -13.13
CA GLU A 236 -18.13 7.05 -13.50
C GLU A 236 -18.96 7.56 -12.32
N ILE A 237 -19.48 6.66 -11.47
CA ILE A 237 -20.19 7.07 -10.25
C ILE A 237 -19.25 7.85 -9.33
N ARG A 238 -17.99 7.42 -9.20
CA ARG A 238 -17.03 8.02 -8.27
C ARG A 238 -16.53 9.38 -8.73
N LYS A 239 -16.48 9.65 -10.03
CA LYS A 239 -16.20 11.00 -10.56
C LYS A 239 -17.14 12.04 -9.96
N SER A 240 -18.41 11.69 -9.76
CA SER A 240 -19.41 12.60 -9.17
C SER A 240 -19.12 13.01 -7.72
N PHE A 241 -18.18 12.36 -7.03
CA PHE A 241 -17.79 12.74 -5.67
C PHE A 241 -16.80 13.90 -5.64
N TYR A 242 -16.23 14.24 -6.80
CA TYR A 242 -15.21 15.27 -6.96
C TYR A 242 -15.78 16.46 -7.72
N THR A 243 -15.32 17.64 -7.34
CA THR A 243 -15.58 18.90 -8.06
C THR A 243 -14.52 19.18 -9.12
N HIS A 244 -13.30 18.69 -8.89
CA HIS A 244 -12.14 18.88 -9.76
C HIS A 244 -11.45 17.53 -9.96
N LEU A 245 -11.17 17.18 -11.21
CA LEU A 245 -10.46 15.95 -11.56
C LEU A 245 -9.28 16.29 -12.47
N PHE A 246 -8.10 15.86 -12.08
CA PHE A 246 -6.90 15.94 -12.90
C PHE A 246 -6.58 14.59 -13.53
N TYR A 247 -5.95 14.62 -14.70
CA TYR A 247 -5.65 13.43 -15.49
C TYR A 247 -4.13 13.35 -15.64
N PRO A 248 -3.51 12.19 -15.34
CA PRO A 248 -2.09 11.99 -15.59
C PRO A 248 -1.76 12.13 -17.06
N LYS A 249 -0.54 12.56 -17.38
CA LYS A 249 -0.13 12.79 -18.77
C LYS A 249 -0.09 11.49 -19.57
N GLU A 250 0.45 10.42 -18.97
CA GLU A 250 0.60 9.11 -19.58
C GLU A 250 0.20 7.99 -18.62
N VAL A 251 -0.38 6.92 -19.16
CA VAL A 251 -0.71 5.71 -18.39
C VAL A 251 -0.48 4.44 -19.24
N PRO A 252 0.04 3.35 -18.65
CA PRO A 252 0.50 3.24 -17.26
C PRO A 252 1.84 3.98 -17.06
N GLN A 253 2.11 4.45 -15.84
CA GLN A 253 3.40 5.03 -15.47
C GLN A 253 3.74 4.74 -14.00
N PHE A 254 4.96 5.05 -13.59
CA PHE A 254 5.39 4.89 -12.20
C PHE A 254 4.62 5.86 -11.28
N LEU A 255 4.29 5.41 -10.06
CA LEU A 255 3.38 6.14 -9.17
C LEU A 255 3.92 7.51 -8.74
N TYR A 256 5.25 7.68 -8.70
CA TYR A 256 5.84 8.98 -8.37
C TYR A 256 5.59 10.02 -9.48
N ASP A 257 5.84 9.66 -10.74
CA ASP A 257 5.59 10.51 -11.93
C ASP A 257 4.11 10.89 -12.03
N SER A 258 3.28 9.91 -11.70
CA SER A 258 1.85 10.04 -11.51
C SER A 258 1.45 11.09 -10.47
N ASN A 259 2.09 11.12 -9.30
CA ASN A 259 1.87 12.17 -8.30
C ASN A 259 2.45 13.52 -8.77
N GLN A 260 3.59 13.52 -9.45
CA GLN A 260 4.21 14.72 -10.03
C GLN A 260 3.26 15.40 -11.03
N ASP A 261 2.68 14.67 -11.97
CA ASP A 261 1.70 15.19 -12.93
C ASP A 261 0.47 15.79 -12.24
N PHE A 262 -0.05 15.07 -11.24
CA PHE A 262 -1.20 15.50 -10.46
C PHE A 262 -0.93 16.83 -9.75
N PHE A 263 0.18 16.92 -9.03
CA PHE A 263 0.49 18.12 -8.26
C PHE A 263 0.88 19.29 -9.14
N GLN A 264 1.61 19.05 -10.23
CA GLN A 264 1.88 20.08 -11.23
C GLN A 264 0.57 20.68 -11.77
N SER A 265 -0.43 19.86 -12.08
CA SER A 265 -1.75 20.33 -12.52
C SER A 265 -2.51 21.06 -11.41
N PHE A 266 -2.46 20.52 -10.19
CA PHE A 266 -3.09 21.13 -9.01
C PHE A 266 -2.58 22.54 -8.73
N PHE A 267 -1.26 22.71 -8.62
CA PHE A 267 -0.66 24.02 -8.30
C PHE A 267 -0.84 25.01 -9.45
N LYS A 268 -0.79 24.56 -10.71
CA LYS A 268 -1.11 25.41 -11.85
C LYS A 268 -2.54 25.94 -11.78
N HIS A 269 -3.50 25.10 -11.41
CA HIS A 269 -4.90 25.47 -11.31
C HIS A 269 -5.20 26.40 -10.12
N PHE A 270 -4.78 26.03 -8.90
CA PHE A 270 -5.16 26.77 -7.69
C PHE A 270 -4.25 27.96 -7.36
N LYS A 271 -3.04 28.01 -7.92
CA LYS A 271 -2.04 29.05 -7.60
C LYS A 271 -1.38 29.68 -8.82
N GLY A 272 -1.63 29.17 -10.04
CA GLY A 272 -1.03 29.70 -11.27
C GLY A 272 0.47 29.39 -11.44
N VAL A 273 1.05 28.54 -10.59
CA VAL A 273 2.49 28.28 -10.53
C VAL A 273 2.87 26.93 -11.13
N ASP A 274 4.05 26.88 -11.74
CA ASP A 274 4.69 25.62 -12.13
C ASP A 274 5.69 25.20 -11.06
N ILE A 275 5.56 23.97 -10.55
CA ILE A 275 6.36 23.49 -9.41
C ILE A 275 7.69 22.86 -9.82
N GLY A 276 7.85 22.52 -11.11
CA GLY A 276 9.00 21.77 -11.59
C GLY A 276 9.07 20.36 -11.01
N PHE A 277 10.16 19.66 -11.24
CA PHE A 277 10.37 18.31 -10.71
C PHE A 277 10.60 18.37 -9.19
N VAL A 278 9.83 17.57 -8.44
CA VAL A 278 10.03 17.39 -7.01
C VAL A 278 10.91 16.19 -6.77
N GLU A 279 11.98 16.36 -6.00
CA GLU A 279 12.92 15.28 -5.69
C GLU A 279 12.35 14.30 -4.66
N LEU A 280 12.54 12.99 -4.90
CA LEU A 280 12.21 11.93 -3.94
C LEU A 280 13.31 11.84 -2.86
N GLU A 281 13.00 12.37 -1.69
CA GLU A 281 13.93 12.39 -0.55
C GLU A 281 13.20 12.28 0.80
N LEU A 282 13.81 11.59 1.77
CA LEU A 282 13.35 11.56 3.14
C LEU A 282 14.42 12.12 4.09
N LYS A 283 14.29 13.40 4.41
CA LYS A 283 15.07 14.04 5.48
C LYS A 283 14.48 13.67 6.83
N LEU A 284 15.14 12.75 7.52
CA LEU A 284 14.78 12.41 8.89
C LEU A 284 15.27 13.49 9.87
N PRO A 285 14.44 13.89 10.87
CA PRO A 285 14.90 14.77 11.94
C PRO A 285 16.03 14.12 12.75
N ILE A 286 16.69 14.89 13.62
CA ILE A 286 17.67 14.31 14.55
C ILE A 286 16.89 13.42 15.54
N ALA A 287 17.38 12.21 15.76
CA ALA A 287 16.69 11.19 16.56
C ALA A 287 17.64 10.49 17.51
N PHE A 288 17.14 10.26 18.72
CA PHE A 288 17.78 9.46 19.76
C PHE A 288 17.53 7.96 19.54
N GLU A 289 16.64 7.59 18.62
CA GLU A 289 16.25 6.20 18.32
C GLU A 289 17.42 5.37 17.79
N TYR A 290 18.36 6.02 17.10
CA TYR A 290 19.60 5.36 16.66
C TYR A 290 20.55 5.05 17.83
N GLU A 291 20.47 5.79 18.94
CA GLU A 291 21.33 5.59 20.13
C GLU A 291 21.17 4.18 20.70
N LYS A 292 19.96 3.61 20.65
CA LYS A 292 19.68 2.24 21.09
C LYS A 292 20.56 1.21 20.39
N PHE A 293 20.96 1.48 19.15
CA PHE A 293 21.72 0.55 18.32
C PHE A 293 23.21 0.89 18.24
N LYS A 294 23.66 2.05 18.76
CA LYS A 294 25.07 2.49 18.63
C LYS A 294 26.09 1.47 19.13
N ASN A 295 25.79 0.77 20.22
CA ASN A 295 26.70 -0.22 20.79
C ASN A 295 26.75 -1.54 20.01
N ILE A 296 25.76 -1.77 19.14
CA ILE A 296 25.57 -3.01 18.38
C ILE A 296 26.03 -2.83 16.93
N LEU A 297 25.84 -1.63 16.37
CA LEU A 297 26.15 -1.32 14.98
C LEU A 297 27.64 -1.04 14.78
N LYS A 298 28.22 -1.69 13.77
CA LYS A 298 29.61 -1.51 13.33
C LYS A 298 29.61 -1.11 11.86
N PRO A 299 29.48 0.20 11.54
CA PRO A 299 29.55 0.67 10.17
C PRO A 299 30.91 0.32 9.51
N PRO A 300 30.94 0.00 8.20
CA PRO A 300 29.78 -0.09 7.30
C PRO A 300 28.96 -1.38 7.54
N TYR A 301 27.63 -1.26 7.51
CA TYR A 301 26.71 -2.38 7.67
C TYR A 301 25.59 -2.35 6.62
N GLY A 302 25.05 -3.52 6.32
CA GLY A 302 23.88 -3.68 5.45
C GLY A 302 22.61 -3.98 6.22
N VAL A 303 21.45 -3.56 5.70
CA VAL A 303 20.13 -3.90 6.25
C VAL A 303 19.40 -4.86 5.32
N LEU A 304 18.96 -6.00 5.85
CA LEU A 304 18.20 -7.01 5.13
C LEU A 304 16.75 -7.04 5.64
N ASN A 305 15.78 -6.73 4.78
CA ASN A 305 14.37 -6.92 5.09
C ASN A 305 13.88 -8.27 4.55
N LEU A 306 13.71 -9.23 5.45
CA LEU A 306 13.45 -10.64 5.12
C LEU A 306 12.01 -10.88 4.66
N GLY A 307 11.06 -10.06 5.13
CA GLY A 307 9.62 -10.26 4.93
C GLY A 307 9.00 -9.37 3.85
N ALA A 308 7.71 -9.62 3.58
CA ALA A 308 6.83 -8.80 2.76
C ALA A 308 5.37 -9.00 3.22
N SER A 309 4.43 -8.18 2.71
CA SER A 309 3.01 -8.27 3.08
C SER A 309 2.33 -9.59 2.70
N ASP A 310 2.82 -10.22 1.63
CA ASP A 310 2.25 -11.43 1.04
C ASP A 310 3.36 -12.46 0.82
N ASP A 311 3.12 -13.72 1.15
CA ASP A 311 4.12 -14.80 1.08
C ASP A 311 4.68 -15.00 -0.34
N PHE A 312 3.86 -14.72 -1.37
CA PHE A 312 4.26 -14.75 -2.77
C PHE A 312 5.34 -13.70 -3.12
N ARG A 313 5.44 -12.63 -2.33
CA ARG A 313 6.44 -11.56 -2.47
C ARG A 313 7.72 -11.83 -1.69
N VAL A 314 7.81 -12.94 -0.95
CA VAL A 314 8.98 -13.25 -0.10
C VAL A 314 9.95 -14.16 -0.85
N TYR A 315 11.20 -13.72 -0.99
CA TYR A 315 12.33 -14.56 -1.37
C TYR A 315 12.76 -15.40 -0.16
N LYS A 316 12.62 -16.72 -0.24
CA LYS A 316 12.82 -17.61 0.91
C LYS A 316 14.26 -18.11 1.03
N ARG A 317 15.01 -17.97 -0.04
CA ARG A 317 16.38 -18.46 -0.22
C ARG A 317 17.44 -17.38 0.04
N PHE A 318 17.17 -16.45 0.97
CA PHE A 318 18.14 -15.42 1.32
C PHE A 318 19.43 -16.04 1.86
N ASP A 319 19.32 -17.08 2.68
CA ASP A 319 20.45 -17.76 3.32
C ASP A 319 21.42 -18.42 2.33
N GLU A 320 20.92 -18.95 1.20
CA GLU A 320 21.75 -19.42 0.08
C GLU A 320 22.70 -18.32 -0.43
N MET A 321 22.22 -17.08 -0.48
CA MET A 321 22.97 -15.93 -0.99
C MET A 321 24.00 -15.39 -0.01
N ILE A 322 23.69 -15.45 1.28
CA ILE A 322 24.52 -14.88 2.34
C ILE A 322 25.93 -15.46 2.33
N TYR A 323 26.08 -16.73 1.93
CA TYR A 323 27.38 -17.38 1.84
C TYR A 323 28.39 -16.58 1.00
N PHE A 324 27.95 -15.87 -0.04
CA PHE A 324 28.84 -15.12 -0.93
C PHE A 324 29.16 -13.70 -0.45
N LEU A 325 28.46 -13.21 0.56
CA LEU A 325 28.69 -11.88 1.09
C LEU A 325 30.01 -11.85 1.87
N ASN A 326 30.70 -10.71 1.79
CA ASN A 326 31.93 -10.47 2.53
C ASN A 326 31.66 -10.59 4.04
N PRO A 327 32.32 -11.53 4.76
CA PRO A 327 32.03 -11.85 6.16
C PRO A 327 32.36 -10.72 7.14
N ASP A 328 33.11 -9.69 6.70
CA ASP A 328 33.49 -8.56 7.55
C ASP A 328 32.43 -7.46 7.58
N TYR A 329 31.53 -7.40 6.59
CA TYR A 329 30.36 -6.53 6.65
C TYR A 329 29.36 -7.04 7.69
N GLN A 330 28.90 -6.12 8.54
CA GLN A 330 27.83 -6.44 9.48
C GLN A 330 26.48 -6.48 8.75
N LEU A 331 25.67 -7.51 9.03
CA LEU A 331 24.32 -7.65 8.46
C LEU A 331 23.26 -7.46 9.55
N ILE A 332 22.36 -6.50 9.35
CA ILE A 332 21.24 -6.25 10.24
C ILE A 332 19.97 -6.84 9.64
N LEU A 333 19.46 -7.90 10.25
CA LEU A 333 18.30 -8.65 9.76
C LEU A 333 17.02 -8.10 10.39
N CYS A 334 16.12 -7.59 9.56
CA CYS A 334 14.84 -7.02 9.96
C CYS A 334 13.67 -7.83 9.41
N GLY A 335 12.55 -7.82 10.13
CA GLY A 335 11.33 -8.55 9.80
C GLY A 335 10.32 -8.47 10.94
N ASN A 336 9.09 -8.93 10.71
CA ASN A 336 8.00 -8.79 11.67
C ASN A 336 7.12 -10.06 11.81
N SER A 337 7.68 -11.23 11.50
CA SER A 337 6.97 -12.50 11.60
C SER A 337 7.82 -13.65 12.13
N LYS A 338 7.15 -14.71 12.59
CA LYS A 338 7.81 -15.98 12.95
C LYS A 338 8.52 -16.65 11.77
N LYS A 339 8.11 -16.35 10.53
CA LYS A 339 8.78 -16.86 9.33
C LYS A 339 10.10 -16.13 9.11
N ASP A 340 10.11 -14.81 9.31
CA ASP A 340 11.32 -14.00 9.23
C ASP A 340 12.33 -14.40 10.29
N GLU A 341 11.87 -14.72 11.51
CA GLU A 341 12.72 -15.20 12.59
C GLU A 341 13.42 -16.53 12.23
N LYS A 342 12.70 -17.47 11.60
CA LYS A 342 13.30 -18.72 11.11
C LYS A 342 14.38 -18.46 10.05
N LEU A 343 14.10 -17.55 9.11
CA LEU A 343 15.06 -17.21 8.06
C LEU A 343 16.28 -16.48 8.64
N ALA A 344 16.08 -15.54 9.56
CA ALA A 344 17.16 -14.88 10.28
C ALA A 344 18.06 -15.88 11.02
N ASN A 345 17.47 -16.87 11.68
CA ASN A 345 18.23 -17.93 12.36
C ASN A 345 19.04 -18.80 11.38
N SER A 346 18.59 -19.01 10.14
CA SER A 346 19.40 -19.68 9.11
C SER A 346 20.60 -18.81 8.73
N ILE A 347 20.38 -17.50 8.53
CA ILE A 347 21.40 -16.53 8.16
C ILE A 347 22.47 -16.39 9.26
N LEU A 348 22.07 -16.30 10.53
CA LEU A 348 22.99 -16.20 11.68
C LEU A 348 23.98 -17.37 11.77
N LYS A 349 23.59 -18.56 11.30
CA LYS A 349 24.49 -19.73 11.26
C LYS A 349 25.53 -19.64 10.14
N ARG A 350 25.25 -18.86 9.09
CA ARG A 350 26.08 -18.76 7.88
C ARG A 350 26.93 -17.48 7.83
N HIS A 351 26.59 -16.45 8.62
CA HIS A 351 27.30 -15.17 8.63
C HIS A 351 27.68 -14.71 10.04
N LYS A 352 28.97 -14.74 10.35
CA LYS A 352 29.51 -14.45 11.70
C LYS A 352 29.17 -13.04 12.22
N ASN A 353 29.01 -12.07 11.33
CA ASN A 353 28.76 -10.67 11.67
C ASN A 353 27.29 -10.26 11.46
N ALA A 354 26.36 -11.22 11.48
CA ALA A 354 24.94 -10.94 11.35
C ALA A 354 24.29 -10.74 12.72
N ILE A 355 23.35 -9.80 12.81
CA ILE A 355 22.56 -9.50 14.00
C ILE A 355 21.09 -9.49 13.60
N SER A 356 20.28 -10.28 14.31
CA SER A 356 18.83 -10.30 14.11
C SER A 356 18.16 -9.26 15.00
N LEU A 357 17.46 -8.32 14.36
CA LEU A 357 16.54 -7.37 14.97
C LEU A 357 15.07 -7.66 14.55
N VAL A 358 14.81 -8.87 14.05
CA VAL A 358 13.45 -9.33 13.72
C VAL A 358 12.55 -9.20 14.96
N ASN A 359 11.38 -8.58 14.80
CA ASN A 359 10.42 -8.25 15.87
C ASN A 359 10.96 -7.31 16.98
N GLN A 360 12.12 -6.65 16.79
CA GLN A 360 12.76 -5.80 17.80
C GLN A 360 12.80 -4.31 17.44
N THR A 361 12.29 -3.95 16.27
CA THR A 361 12.29 -2.57 15.74
C THR A 361 10.88 -2.07 15.44
N GLY A 362 10.57 -0.86 15.87
CA GLY A 362 9.47 -0.06 15.32
C GLY A 362 9.80 0.55 13.96
N LEU A 363 8.82 1.19 13.31
CA LEU A 363 9.00 1.77 11.98
C LEU A 363 10.05 2.89 11.97
N ILE A 364 10.07 3.75 13.00
CA ILE A 364 11.05 4.86 13.11
C ILE A 364 12.46 4.32 13.32
N GLU A 365 12.65 3.35 14.21
CA GLU A 365 13.95 2.69 14.42
C GLU A 365 14.47 2.06 13.11
N TYR A 366 13.60 1.39 12.36
CA TYR A 366 13.93 0.81 11.06
C TYR A 366 14.35 1.87 10.02
N LEU A 367 13.72 3.06 10.01
CA LEU A 367 14.12 4.18 9.15
C LEU A 367 15.55 4.65 9.46
N TYR A 368 15.92 4.77 10.73
CA TYR A 368 17.28 5.19 11.12
C TYR A 368 18.33 4.11 10.89
N LEU A 369 17.97 2.83 11.02
CA LEU A 369 18.84 1.73 10.61
C LEU A 369 19.14 1.81 9.12
N LEU A 370 18.14 2.04 8.28
CA LEU A 370 18.28 2.19 6.83
C LEU A 370 19.08 3.44 6.44
N LYS A 371 18.81 4.60 7.07
CA LYS A 371 19.47 5.88 6.75
C LYS A 371 21.00 5.79 6.82
N ASN A 372 21.53 5.01 7.76
CA ASN A 372 22.97 4.86 7.99
C ASN A 372 23.57 3.58 7.37
N ALA A 373 22.78 2.81 6.60
CA ALA A 373 23.24 1.58 5.98
C ALA A 373 24.09 1.87 4.73
N SER A 374 25.16 1.10 4.52
CA SER A 374 25.96 1.16 3.28
C SER A 374 25.29 0.44 2.12
N PHE A 375 24.42 -0.53 2.42
CA PHE A 375 23.55 -1.19 1.44
C PHE A 375 22.27 -1.70 2.08
N ALA A 376 21.26 -1.92 1.24
CA ALA A 376 20.00 -2.53 1.60
C ALA A 376 19.71 -3.72 0.70
N MET A 377 19.07 -4.75 1.24
CA MET A 377 18.60 -5.89 0.45
C MET A 377 17.25 -6.36 0.96
N GLY A 378 16.36 -6.73 0.06
CA GLY A 378 15.08 -7.28 0.47
C GLY A 378 14.14 -7.54 -0.69
N ASN A 379 12.92 -7.89 -0.33
CA ASN A 379 11.84 -8.07 -1.28
C ASN A 379 11.30 -6.73 -1.77
N GLU A 380 10.67 -6.71 -2.95
CA GLU A 380 9.79 -5.62 -3.39
C GLU A 380 8.74 -5.36 -2.31
N SER A 381 8.94 -4.30 -1.53
CA SER A 381 8.20 -3.97 -0.30
C SER A 381 8.57 -2.55 0.16
N SER A 382 8.27 -2.17 1.41
CA SER A 382 8.61 -0.84 1.94
C SER A 382 10.11 -0.51 1.83
N ILE A 383 11.01 -1.49 1.96
CA ILE A 383 12.45 -1.28 1.84
C ILE A 383 12.85 -0.71 0.46
N THR A 384 12.13 -1.07 -0.61
CA THR A 384 12.38 -0.55 -1.96
C THR A 384 12.22 0.97 -1.99
N HIS A 385 11.08 1.45 -1.49
CA HIS A 385 10.77 2.88 -1.49
C HIS A 385 11.61 3.66 -0.48
N LEU A 386 11.86 3.07 0.68
CA LEU A 386 12.70 3.68 1.71
C LEU A 386 14.15 3.81 1.27
N SER A 387 14.70 2.79 0.60
CA SER A 387 16.08 2.86 0.09
C SER A 387 16.26 3.96 -0.96
N ALA A 388 15.23 4.21 -1.77
CA ALA A 388 15.26 5.26 -2.78
C ALA A 388 15.26 6.64 -2.11
N CYS A 389 14.28 6.92 -1.23
CA CYS A 389 14.16 8.24 -0.62
C CYS A 389 15.24 8.54 0.44
N LEU A 390 15.79 7.52 1.10
CA LEU A 390 16.94 7.67 2.02
C LEU A 390 18.29 7.68 1.28
N LYS A 391 18.30 7.51 -0.05
CA LYS A 391 19.51 7.52 -0.89
C LYS A 391 20.58 6.52 -0.41
N ILE A 392 20.16 5.32 0.00
CA ILE A 392 21.10 4.26 0.40
C ILE A 392 22.00 3.91 -0.79
N PRO A 393 23.33 3.83 -0.64
CA PRO A 393 24.23 3.71 -1.80
C PRO A 393 23.91 2.57 -2.76
N TYR A 394 23.56 1.40 -2.22
CA TYR A 394 23.18 0.22 -3.01
C TYR A 394 21.94 -0.45 -2.41
N ALA A 395 20.89 -0.62 -3.21
CA ALA A 395 19.68 -1.33 -2.79
C ALA A 395 19.33 -2.48 -3.74
N PHE A 396 19.50 -3.72 -3.29
CA PHE A 396 19.22 -4.92 -4.07
C PHE A 396 17.81 -5.45 -3.76
N ILE A 397 16.90 -5.30 -4.72
CA ILE A 397 15.47 -5.56 -4.50
C ILE A 397 15.01 -6.73 -5.36
N VAL A 398 14.60 -7.82 -4.72
CA VAL A 398 14.10 -9.02 -5.38
C VAL A 398 12.59 -8.88 -5.65
N SER A 399 12.16 -9.04 -6.89
CA SER A 399 10.76 -8.80 -7.30
C SER A 399 10.26 -9.84 -8.31
N SER A 400 8.97 -10.15 -8.26
CA SER A 400 8.29 -11.00 -9.25
C SER A 400 7.89 -10.26 -10.52
N GLY A 401 8.01 -8.93 -10.53
CA GLY A 401 7.49 -8.09 -11.59
C GLY A 401 6.01 -7.70 -11.41
N LEU A 402 5.29 -8.25 -10.43
CA LEU A 402 3.82 -8.13 -10.31
C LEU A 402 3.31 -6.68 -10.17
N SER A 403 4.05 -5.85 -9.44
CA SER A 403 3.65 -4.48 -9.13
C SER A 403 4.07 -3.48 -10.24
N SER A 404 4.55 -3.99 -11.38
CA SER A 404 5.00 -3.22 -12.53
C SER A 404 3.84 -2.76 -13.43
N PRO A 405 3.90 -1.56 -14.03
CA PRO A 405 4.95 -0.54 -13.88
C PRO A 405 4.70 0.45 -12.73
N ARG A 406 3.63 0.24 -11.94
CA ARG A 406 3.17 1.22 -10.93
C ARG A 406 4.23 1.50 -9.86
N PHE A 407 4.92 0.48 -9.38
CA PHE A 407 5.86 0.61 -8.26
C PHE A 407 7.32 0.28 -8.61
N HIS A 408 7.56 -0.29 -9.79
CA HIS A 408 8.89 -0.60 -10.29
C HIS A 408 8.82 -0.97 -11.79
N PRO A 409 9.96 -1.01 -12.53
CA PRO A 409 11.29 -0.55 -12.13
C PRO A 409 11.30 0.94 -11.74
N TYR A 410 12.21 1.30 -10.84
CA TYR A 410 12.47 2.72 -10.55
C TYR A 410 13.15 3.37 -11.76
N PRO A 411 12.66 4.54 -12.23
CA PRO A 411 13.40 5.36 -13.17
C PRO A 411 14.77 5.74 -12.59
N LYS A 412 15.80 5.79 -13.44
CA LYS A 412 17.18 6.02 -12.99
C LYS A 412 17.41 7.43 -12.47
N GLU A 413 16.56 8.37 -12.88
CA GLU A 413 16.53 9.75 -12.42
C GLU A 413 16.02 9.86 -10.97
N ILE A 414 15.19 8.91 -10.52
CA ILE A 414 14.54 8.92 -9.21
C ILE A 414 15.22 7.95 -8.22
N GLY A 415 15.60 6.76 -8.69
CA GLY A 415 16.21 5.71 -7.86
C GLY A 415 17.42 5.07 -8.54
N PRO A 416 18.50 5.82 -8.82
CA PRO A 416 19.69 5.29 -9.49
C PRO A 416 20.33 4.12 -8.73
N ASN A 417 20.25 4.19 -7.39
CA ASN A 417 20.74 3.23 -6.41
C ASN A 417 19.85 1.98 -6.26
N ILE A 418 18.67 1.95 -6.88
CA ILE A 418 17.76 0.80 -6.83
C ILE A 418 18.12 -0.20 -7.94
N HIS A 419 18.52 -1.39 -7.51
CA HIS A 419 18.89 -2.51 -8.36
C HIS A 419 17.82 -3.60 -8.24
N MET A 420 16.81 -3.54 -9.10
CA MET A 420 15.75 -4.54 -9.17
C MET A 420 16.26 -5.83 -9.81
N ILE A 421 15.95 -6.97 -9.20
CA ILE A 421 16.32 -8.31 -9.66
C ILE A 421 15.04 -9.11 -9.87
N TYR A 422 14.85 -9.60 -11.10
CA TYR A 422 13.61 -10.24 -11.55
C TYR A 422 13.86 -11.67 -12.05
N PRO A 423 12.80 -12.51 -12.15
CA PRO A 423 12.86 -13.73 -12.92
C PRO A 423 13.29 -13.44 -14.36
N ARG A 424 14.11 -14.32 -14.94
CA ARG A 424 14.75 -14.09 -16.26
C ARG A 424 13.74 -13.80 -17.38
N ASP A 425 12.56 -14.39 -17.34
CA ASP A 425 11.54 -14.16 -18.36
C ASP A 425 10.93 -12.76 -18.26
N PHE A 426 10.72 -12.25 -17.04
CA PHE A 426 10.34 -10.86 -16.82
C PHE A 426 11.48 -9.91 -17.25
N GLN A 427 12.74 -10.24 -16.91
CA GLN A 427 13.91 -9.48 -17.32
C GLN A 427 14.04 -9.35 -18.85
N LYS A 428 13.73 -10.41 -19.60
CA LYS A 428 13.72 -10.38 -21.08
C LYS A 428 12.64 -9.43 -21.62
N ILE A 429 11.48 -9.36 -20.98
CA ILE A 429 10.38 -8.49 -21.42
C ILE A 429 10.73 -7.02 -21.26
N ILE A 430 11.27 -6.64 -20.09
CA ILE A 430 11.65 -5.25 -19.82
C ILE A 430 12.84 -4.77 -20.66
N SER A 431 13.72 -5.68 -21.09
CA SER A 431 14.92 -5.32 -21.87
C SER A 431 14.71 -5.27 -23.39
N ARG A 432 13.67 -5.93 -23.93
CA ARG A 432 13.54 -6.13 -25.39
C ARG A 432 12.30 -5.52 -26.02
N SER A 433 11.37 -4.96 -25.25
CA SER A 433 10.04 -4.61 -25.74
C SER A 433 9.74 -3.12 -25.61
N SER A 434 9.46 -2.43 -26.72
CA SER A 434 8.98 -1.04 -26.70
C SER A 434 7.65 -0.88 -25.96
N ASN A 435 6.84 -1.95 -25.90
CA ASN A 435 5.58 -2.02 -25.16
C ASN A 435 5.67 -2.87 -23.87
N TRP A 436 6.85 -2.94 -23.25
CA TRP A 436 7.08 -3.81 -22.07
C TRP A 436 6.09 -3.56 -20.93
N MET A 437 5.64 -2.31 -20.72
CA MET A 437 4.69 -1.97 -19.65
C MET A 437 3.36 -2.69 -19.81
N PHE A 438 2.84 -2.76 -21.04
CA PHE A 438 1.60 -3.48 -21.34
C PHE A 438 1.76 -4.99 -21.16
N LYS A 439 2.88 -5.55 -21.63
CA LYS A 439 3.18 -6.98 -21.45
C LYS A 439 3.35 -7.34 -19.96
N ALA A 440 4.05 -6.50 -19.20
CA ALA A 440 4.23 -6.67 -17.76
C ALA A 440 2.89 -6.73 -17.03
N MET A 441 1.91 -5.90 -17.40
CA MET A 441 0.60 -5.89 -16.75
C MET A 441 -0.34 -7.07 -17.13
N THR A 442 -0.03 -7.82 -18.19
CA THR A 442 -0.90 -8.92 -18.69
C THR A 442 -0.30 -10.30 -18.52
N MET A 443 1.02 -10.40 -18.32
CA MET A 443 1.70 -11.68 -18.16
C MET A 443 1.44 -12.31 -16.78
N PRO A 444 1.56 -13.64 -16.66
CA PRO A 444 1.63 -14.28 -15.36
C PRO A 444 2.94 -13.90 -14.66
N HIS A 445 2.86 -13.62 -13.36
CA HIS A 445 4.02 -13.42 -12.51
C HIS A 445 4.23 -14.67 -11.66
N PRO A 446 5.44 -15.25 -11.65
CA PRO A 446 5.78 -16.32 -10.71
C PRO A 446 6.09 -15.72 -9.33
N PRO A 447 6.08 -16.52 -8.25
CA PRO A 447 6.51 -16.06 -6.93
C PRO A 447 7.90 -15.45 -6.97
N VAL A 448 8.20 -14.50 -6.06
CA VAL A 448 9.53 -13.88 -5.94
C VAL A 448 10.61 -14.94 -5.76
N ASP A 449 10.29 -16.04 -5.09
CA ASP A 449 11.18 -17.18 -4.88
C ASP A 449 11.64 -17.88 -6.17
N SER A 450 11.06 -17.56 -7.34
CA SER A 450 11.53 -18.04 -8.65
C SER A 450 12.74 -17.30 -9.21
N VAL A 451 13.15 -16.17 -8.60
CA VAL A 451 14.37 -15.46 -8.97
C VAL A 451 15.57 -16.38 -8.76
N ASN A 452 16.46 -16.46 -9.74
CA ASN A 452 17.65 -17.29 -9.59
C ASN A 452 18.61 -16.63 -8.59
N PRO A 453 19.09 -17.34 -7.55
CA PRO A 453 20.13 -16.89 -6.64
C PRO A 453 21.27 -16.18 -7.38
N GLN A 454 21.70 -16.76 -8.50
CA GLN A 454 22.81 -16.21 -9.25
C GLN A 454 22.56 -14.81 -9.84
N ASP A 455 21.31 -14.52 -10.21
CA ASP A 455 20.99 -13.22 -10.77
C ASP A 455 21.13 -12.12 -9.69
N ILE A 456 20.97 -12.48 -8.40
CA ILE A 456 21.26 -11.62 -7.25
C ILE A 456 22.77 -11.42 -7.08
N ILE A 457 23.59 -12.49 -7.05
CA ILE A 457 25.06 -12.34 -6.98
C ILE A 457 25.60 -11.52 -8.14
N SER A 458 25.10 -11.76 -9.35
CA SER A 458 25.52 -11.02 -10.55
C SER A 458 25.23 -9.53 -10.42
N ALA A 459 24.07 -9.17 -9.87
CA ALA A 459 23.73 -7.78 -9.61
C ALA A 459 24.67 -7.15 -8.57
N ILE A 460 24.96 -7.85 -7.46
CA ILE A 460 25.90 -7.35 -6.46
C ILE A 460 27.29 -7.19 -7.05
N LYS A 461 27.78 -8.20 -7.80
CA LYS A 461 29.09 -8.15 -8.46
C LYS A 461 29.21 -6.98 -9.44
N HIS A 462 28.14 -6.66 -10.15
CA HIS A 462 28.12 -5.57 -11.12
C HIS A 462 28.09 -4.19 -10.45
N PHE A 463 27.26 -4.00 -9.42
CA PHE A 463 27.03 -2.68 -8.83
C PHE A 463 27.88 -2.39 -7.58
N ALA A 464 28.19 -3.41 -6.78
CA ALA A 464 28.91 -3.30 -5.51
C ALA A 464 29.79 -4.53 -5.23
N PRO A 465 30.81 -4.81 -6.07
CA PRO A 465 31.63 -6.03 -5.95
C PRO A 465 32.34 -6.18 -4.59
N HIS A 466 32.63 -5.07 -3.92
CA HIS A 466 33.23 -5.05 -2.58
C HIS A 466 32.36 -5.69 -1.48
N LEU A 467 31.06 -5.89 -1.73
CA LEU A 467 30.15 -6.59 -0.82
C LEU A 467 30.26 -8.12 -0.92
N LEU A 468 31.00 -8.65 -1.90
CA LEU A 468 31.22 -10.08 -2.09
C LEU A 468 32.59 -10.50 -1.55
N LYS A 469 32.76 -11.79 -1.26
CA LYS A 469 34.08 -12.37 -0.99
C LYS A 469 34.98 -12.27 -2.23
N GLU A 470 36.29 -12.23 -2.02
CA GLU A 470 37.28 -12.13 -3.11
C GLU A 470 37.27 -13.34 -4.05
N ASP A 471 36.90 -14.51 -3.53
CA ASP A 471 36.93 -15.81 -4.21
C ASP A 471 35.59 -16.21 -4.86
N VAL A 472 34.60 -15.30 -4.94
CA VAL A 472 33.32 -15.62 -5.58
C VAL A 472 33.53 -16.02 -7.05
N PRO A 473 33.17 -17.25 -7.47
CA PRO A 473 33.45 -17.75 -8.80
C PRO A 473 32.96 -16.82 -9.91
N SER A 474 33.72 -16.75 -11.01
CA SER A 474 33.33 -15.98 -12.20
C SER A 474 32.07 -16.55 -12.87
N ASN A 475 31.84 -17.86 -12.75
CA ASN A 475 30.72 -18.58 -13.34
C ASN A 475 30.09 -19.56 -12.34
N THR A 476 29.17 -19.08 -11.56
CA THR A 476 28.26 -19.81 -10.65
C THR A 476 27.06 -20.45 -11.39
N LYS A 477 27.15 -20.66 -12.72
CA LYS A 477 26.16 -21.44 -13.49
C LYS A 477 26.13 -22.92 -13.12
N GLU A 478 27.14 -23.38 -12.40
CA GLU A 478 27.15 -24.71 -11.82
C GLU A 478 26.07 -24.78 -10.72
N THR A 479 24.92 -25.34 -11.09
CA THR A 479 23.84 -25.79 -10.19
C THR A 479 24.37 -26.56 -8.98
N THR A 480 25.55 -27.16 -9.11
CA THR A 480 26.30 -27.86 -8.06
C THR A 480 26.75 -26.97 -6.90
N TYR A 481 26.91 -25.65 -7.03
CA TYR A 481 27.40 -24.84 -5.90
C TYR A 481 26.33 -24.59 -4.83
N PHE A 482 25.06 -24.42 -5.21
CA PHE A 482 23.95 -24.30 -4.25
C PHE A 482 23.45 -25.66 -3.74
N GLU A 483 23.85 -26.76 -4.38
CA GLU A 483 23.60 -28.13 -3.89
C GLU A 483 24.68 -28.61 -2.88
N GLN A 484 25.80 -27.89 -2.76
CA GLN A 484 26.93 -28.22 -1.87
C GLN A 484 26.99 -27.41 -0.55
N VAL A 485 26.16 -26.36 -0.39
CA VAL A 485 26.12 -25.45 0.78
C VAL A 485 24.75 -25.49 1.44
#